data_AF-A0A659PQE6-F1
#
_entry.id   AF-A0A659PQE6-F1
#
_cell.length_a   1.000
_cell.length_b   1.000
_cell.length_c   1.000
_cell.angle_alpha   90.00
_cell.angle_beta   90.00
_cell.angle_gamma   90.00
#
_symmetry.space_group_name_H-M   'P 1'
#
loop_
_entity.id
_entity.type
_entity.pdbx_description
1 polymer ?
#
loop_
_entity_poly.entity_id
_entity_poly.type
_entity_poly.pdbx_seq_one_letter_code
_entity_poly.pdbx_strand_id
1 'polypeptide(L)'
;TAGDAHQHIVAVKMSNHDFHKTPAAEEIVQRLRKMQELGADIPKIAVMPQTKADVLTLLTATVEMQERYADRPIITMSMSKTGVISRLAGEVFGSAATFGAVKKASAPGQISVADLRTVLTILHQA
;
A
#
# COMPACT_ATOMS: atom_id res chain seq x y z
N THR A 1 2.72 -12.32 18.33
CA THR A 1 1.78 -12.61 17.21
C THR A 1 0.74 -11.50 17.14
N ALA A 2 -0.19 -11.51 16.18
CA ALA A 2 -1.29 -10.54 16.20
C ALA A 2 -2.12 -10.64 17.49
N GLY A 3 -2.43 -11.87 17.91
CA GLY A 3 -3.12 -12.13 19.18
C GLY A 3 -2.42 -11.55 20.41
N ASP A 4 -1.10 -11.75 20.54
CA ASP A 4 -0.35 -11.20 21.69
C ASP A 4 -0.37 -9.66 21.70
N ALA A 5 -0.28 -9.02 20.53
CA ALA A 5 -0.35 -7.56 20.43
C ALA A 5 -1.74 -7.04 20.83
N HIS A 6 -2.80 -7.73 20.39
CA HIS A 6 -4.18 -7.39 20.71
C HIS A 6 -4.48 -7.53 22.21
N GLN A 7 -3.89 -8.51 22.91
CA GLN A 7 -3.99 -8.63 24.37
C GLN A 7 -3.45 -7.39 25.11
N HIS A 8 -2.55 -6.64 24.46
CA HIS A 8 -1.99 -5.40 24.99
C HIS A 8 -2.60 -4.14 24.33
N ILE A 9 -3.71 -4.29 23.59
CA ILE A 9 -4.41 -3.18 22.90
C ILE A 9 -3.47 -2.47 21.89
N VAL A 10 -2.61 -3.24 21.22
CA VAL A 10 -1.70 -2.73 20.18
C VAL A 10 -2.17 -3.20 18.81
N ALA A 11 -2.40 -2.25 17.90
CA ALA A 11 -2.76 -2.54 16.51
C ALA A 11 -1.55 -3.06 15.69
N VAL A 12 -1.82 -3.96 14.74
CA VAL A 12 -0.83 -4.70 13.95
C VAL A 12 -0.96 -4.37 12.47
N LYS A 13 0.05 -3.67 11.95
CA LYS A 13 0.28 -3.56 10.51
C LYS A 13 1.14 -4.73 10.03
N MET A 14 0.50 -5.77 9.51
CA MET A 14 1.21 -6.90 8.90
C MET A 14 1.65 -6.52 7.50
N SER A 15 2.91 -6.81 7.15
CA SER A 15 3.47 -6.31 5.90
C SER A 15 4.26 -7.34 5.12
N ASN A 16 4.10 -7.34 3.80
CA ASN A 16 4.93 -8.08 2.85
C ASN A 16 5.62 -7.10 1.89
N HIS A 17 6.86 -7.41 1.50
CA HIS A 17 7.64 -6.58 0.59
C HIS A 17 8.33 -7.46 -0.46
N ASP A 18 8.20 -7.11 -1.73
CA ASP A 18 8.97 -7.68 -2.84
C ASP A 18 9.81 -6.56 -3.49
N PHE A 19 11.11 -6.60 -3.27
CA PHE A 19 12.05 -5.59 -3.78
C PHE A 19 12.52 -5.87 -5.22
N HIS A 20 12.09 -6.98 -5.84
CA HIS A 20 12.61 -7.42 -7.13
C HIS A 20 11.54 -7.41 -8.23
N LYS A 21 10.28 -7.68 -7.88
CA LYS A 21 9.20 -7.79 -8.86
C LYS A 21 7.84 -7.37 -8.31
N THR A 22 6.88 -7.29 -9.23
CA THR A 22 5.45 -7.19 -8.94
C THR A 22 4.79 -8.53 -9.24
N PRO A 23 4.25 -9.23 -8.22
CA PRO A 23 3.47 -10.43 -8.44
C PRO A 23 2.19 -10.15 -9.25
N ALA A 24 1.53 -11.21 -9.72
CA ALA A 24 0.21 -11.08 -10.34
C ALA A 24 -0.81 -10.45 -9.38
N ALA A 25 -1.83 -9.78 -9.92
CA ALA A 25 -2.83 -9.09 -9.11
C ALA A 25 -3.55 -10.06 -8.16
N GLU A 26 -3.90 -11.26 -8.64
CA GLU A 26 -4.55 -12.28 -7.82
C GLU A 26 -3.67 -12.71 -6.64
N GLU A 27 -2.36 -12.82 -6.85
CA GLU A 27 -1.41 -13.18 -5.80
C GLU A 27 -1.28 -12.06 -4.77
N ILE A 28 -1.28 -10.79 -5.20
CA ILE A 28 -1.28 -9.64 -4.30
C ILE A 28 -2.54 -9.66 -3.42
N VAL A 29 -3.72 -9.85 -4.01
CA VAL A 29 -5.00 -9.94 -3.30
C VAL A 29 -4.99 -11.11 -2.31
N GLN A 30 -4.54 -12.30 -2.73
CA GLN A 30 -4.44 -13.47 -1.86
C GLN A 30 -3.54 -13.21 -0.64
N ARG A 31 -2.38 -12.56 -0.84
CA ARG A 31 -1.48 -12.20 0.27
C ARG A 31 -2.12 -11.22 1.24
N LEU A 32 -2.83 -10.20 0.75
CA LEU A 32 -3.53 -9.22 1.60
C LEU A 32 -4.68 -9.88 2.38
N ARG A 33 -5.49 -10.72 1.74
CA ARG A 33 -6.52 -11.54 2.41
C ARG A 33 -5.92 -12.44 3.48
N LYS A 34 -4.76 -13.06 3.19
CA LYS A 34 -4.07 -13.89 4.16
C LYS A 34 -3.64 -13.10 5.40
N MET A 35 -3.21 -11.85 5.24
CA MET A 35 -2.91 -10.98 6.39
C MET A 35 -4.16 -10.71 7.24
N GLN A 36 -5.33 -10.50 6.63
CA GLN A 36 -6.59 -10.34 7.36
C GLN A 36 -6.94 -11.60 8.16
N GLU A 37 -6.85 -12.77 7.55
CA GLU A 37 -7.09 -14.06 8.21
C GLU A 37 -6.14 -14.29 9.40
N LEU A 38 -4.92 -13.77 9.33
CA LEU A 38 -3.93 -13.84 10.40
C LEU A 38 -4.10 -12.74 11.46
N GLY A 39 -5.17 -11.94 11.38
CA GLY A 39 -5.50 -10.93 12.39
C GLY A 39 -4.79 -9.59 12.21
N ALA A 40 -4.28 -9.25 11.02
CA ALA A 40 -3.72 -7.93 10.78
C ALA A 40 -4.81 -6.85 10.86
N ASP A 41 -4.61 -5.76 11.60
CA ASP A 41 -5.51 -4.61 11.58
C ASP A 41 -5.36 -3.79 10.29
N ILE A 42 -4.13 -3.76 9.76
CA ILE A 42 -3.82 -3.07 8.50
C ILE A 42 -2.91 -3.96 7.65
N PRO A 43 -3.45 -4.73 6.70
CA PRO A 43 -2.66 -5.42 5.67
C PRO A 43 -1.86 -4.43 4.84
N LYS A 44 -0.57 -4.72 4.64
CA LYS A 44 0.33 -3.89 3.83
C LYS A 44 1.10 -4.72 2.81
N ILE A 45 1.15 -4.25 1.56
CA ILE A 45 2.08 -4.80 0.56
C ILE A 45 2.84 -3.71 -0.19
N ALA A 46 4.13 -3.95 -0.45
CA ALA A 46 4.96 -3.09 -1.28
C ALA A 46 5.73 -3.92 -2.30
N VAL A 47 5.64 -3.56 -3.58
CA VAL A 47 6.19 -4.36 -4.69
C VAL A 47 7.07 -3.51 -5.61
N MET A 48 8.02 -4.12 -6.31
CA MET A 48 8.93 -3.42 -7.22
C MET A 48 8.42 -3.54 -8.66
N PRO A 49 8.04 -2.45 -9.33
CA PRO A 49 7.68 -2.51 -10.75
C PRO A 49 8.95 -2.69 -11.60
N GLN A 50 8.92 -3.65 -12.51
CA GLN A 50 9.87 -3.82 -13.61
C GLN A 50 9.37 -3.11 -14.87
N THR A 51 8.05 -2.93 -14.98
CA THR A 51 7.40 -2.21 -16.09
C THR A 51 6.38 -1.19 -15.58
N LYS A 52 5.90 -0.32 -16.47
CA LYS A 52 4.75 0.55 -16.15
C LYS A 52 3.45 -0.26 -15.98
N ALA A 53 3.32 -1.39 -16.67
CA ALA A 53 2.16 -2.27 -16.53
C ALA A 53 2.08 -2.85 -15.12
N ASP A 54 3.23 -3.14 -14.48
CA ASP A 54 3.28 -3.60 -13.10
C ASP A 54 2.68 -2.59 -12.10
N VAL A 55 2.81 -1.29 -12.38
CA VAL A 55 2.17 -0.24 -11.57
C VAL A 55 0.65 -0.37 -11.67
N LEU A 56 0.13 -0.61 -12.88
CA LEU A 56 -1.29 -0.86 -13.09
C LEU A 56 -1.72 -2.15 -12.39
N THR A 57 -0.92 -3.23 -12.47
CA THR A 57 -1.20 -4.49 -11.76
C THR A 57 -1.39 -4.27 -10.26
N LEU A 58 -0.52 -3.48 -9.63
CA LEU A 58 -0.66 -3.13 -8.21
C LEU A 58 -1.92 -2.32 -7.94
N LEU A 59 -2.24 -1.32 -8.77
CA LEU A 59 -3.45 -0.51 -8.61
C LEU A 59 -4.72 -1.34 -8.79
N THR A 60 -4.77 -2.23 -9.78
CA THR A 60 -5.85 -3.19 -10.01
C THR A 60 -6.06 -4.07 -8.79
N ALA A 61 -4.99 -4.64 -8.23
CA ALA A 61 -5.07 -5.46 -7.02
C ALA A 61 -5.54 -4.66 -5.79
N THR A 62 -5.20 -3.37 -5.72
CA THR A 62 -5.62 -2.49 -4.62
C THR A 62 -7.12 -2.25 -4.66
N VAL A 63 -7.67 -1.89 -5.83
CA VAL A 63 -9.12 -1.71 -6.03
C VAL A 63 -9.86 -3.01 -5.74
N GLU A 64 -9.41 -4.13 -6.31
CA GLU A 64 -10.06 -5.42 -6.10
C GLU A 64 -10.08 -5.80 -4.60
N MET A 65 -8.96 -5.61 -3.91
CA MET A 65 -8.90 -5.85 -2.47
C MET A 65 -9.87 -4.95 -1.70
N GLN A 66 -9.85 -3.64 -1.96
CA GLN A 66 -10.65 -2.67 -1.22
C GLN A 66 -12.15 -2.84 -1.45
N GLU A 67 -12.59 -3.09 -2.69
CA GLU A 67 -14.01 -3.14 -3.03
C GLU A 67 -14.67 -4.48 -2.68
N ARG A 68 -13.91 -5.59 -2.72
CA ARG A 68 -14.50 -6.95 -2.67
C ARG A 68 -14.18 -7.73 -1.41
N TYR A 69 -13.06 -7.46 -0.74
CA TYR A 69 -12.55 -8.37 0.30
C TYR A 69 -12.11 -7.68 1.59
N ALA A 70 -11.78 -6.39 1.55
CA ALA A 70 -11.30 -5.67 2.72
C ALA A 70 -12.44 -5.34 3.69
N ASP A 71 -12.30 -5.80 4.93
CA ASP A 71 -13.15 -5.41 6.07
C ASP A 71 -12.46 -4.36 6.96
N ARG A 72 -11.27 -3.91 6.56
CA ARG A 72 -10.39 -2.99 7.29
C ARG A 72 -9.46 -2.24 6.33
N PRO A 73 -8.79 -1.16 6.76
CA PRO A 73 -7.89 -0.40 5.92
C PRO A 73 -6.72 -1.25 5.38
N ILE A 74 -6.35 -1.05 4.12
CA ILE A 74 -5.16 -1.66 3.51
C ILE A 74 -4.16 -0.59 3.08
N ILE A 75 -2.89 -0.98 2.98
CA ILE A 75 -1.83 -0.12 2.48
C ILE A 75 -1.13 -0.82 1.33
N THR A 76 -1.16 -0.24 0.14
CA THR A 76 -0.46 -0.75 -1.03
C THR A 76 0.49 0.32 -1.60
N MET A 77 1.59 -0.11 -2.20
CA MET A 77 2.45 0.78 -2.99
C MET A 77 3.31 0.00 -3.99
N SER A 78 3.41 0.57 -5.19
CA SER A 78 4.44 0.24 -6.16
C SER A 78 5.67 1.13 -5.87
N MET A 79 6.83 0.51 -5.66
CA MET A 79 8.07 1.20 -5.30
C MET A 79 8.74 1.85 -6.52
N SER A 80 9.89 2.49 -6.28
CA SER A 80 10.69 3.22 -7.30
C SER A 80 10.01 4.47 -7.85
N LYS A 81 10.74 5.21 -8.70
CA LYS A 81 10.19 6.39 -9.40
C LYS A 81 8.99 6.03 -10.28
N THR A 82 9.01 4.84 -10.89
CA THR A 82 7.94 4.37 -11.80
C THR A 82 6.61 4.20 -11.07
N GLY A 83 6.64 3.69 -9.83
CA GLY A 83 5.45 3.42 -9.03
C GLY A 83 4.88 4.63 -8.28
N VAL A 84 5.45 5.82 -8.44
CA VAL A 84 5.14 6.98 -7.60
C VAL A 84 3.65 7.36 -7.60
N ILE A 85 2.93 7.16 -8.71
CA ILE A 85 1.49 7.43 -8.79
C ILE A 85 0.67 6.61 -7.78
N SER A 86 1.12 5.39 -7.45
CA SER A 86 0.47 4.56 -6.41
C SER A 86 0.57 5.14 -5.00
N ARG A 87 1.53 6.05 -4.77
CA ARG A 87 1.67 6.77 -3.50
C ARG A 87 0.74 7.99 -3.41
N LEU A 88 0.25 8.46 -4.55
CA LEU A 88 -0.51 9.70 -4.68
C LEU A 88 -2.02 9.42 -4.78
N ALA A 89 -2.40 8.35 -5.46
CA ALA A 89 -3.80 8.05 -5.79
C ALA A 89 -4.49 7.11 -4.79
N GLY A 90 -4.06 7.14 -3.52
CA GLY A 90 -4.59 6.24 -2.48
C GLY A 90 -6.10 6.39 -2.25
N GLU A 91 -6.59 7.63 -2.22
CA GLU A 91 -8.01 7.95 -2.03
C GLU A 91 -8.90 7.44 -3.18
N VAL A 92 -8.36 7.40 -4.41
CA VAL A 92 -9.08 6.91 -5.59
C VAL A 92 -9.11 5.38 -5.64
N PHE A 93 -7.99 4.72 -5.32
CA PHE A 93 -7.84 3.28 -5.55
C PHE A 93 -7.94 2.41 -4.28
N GLY A 94 -8.00 3.00 -3.08
CA GLY A 94 -8.27 2.28 -1.83
C GLY A 94 -7.06 2.01 -0.92
N SER A 95 -5.92 2.69 -1.11
CA SER A 95 -4.80 2.63 -0.17
C SER A 95 -4.96 3.67 0.92
N ALA A 96 -5.14 3.23 2.17
CA ALA A 96 -5.55 4.09 3.29
C ALA A 96 -4.42 4.98 3.86
N ALA A 97 -3.16 4.68 3.53
CA ALA A 97 -2.03 5.50 3.95
C ALA A 97 -0.88 5.44 2.93
N THR A 98 -0.09 6.51 2.92
CA THR A 98 1.08 6.65 2.05
C THR A 98 2.29 7.19 2.82
N PHE A 99 3.49 7.03 2.28
CA PHE A 99 4.76 7.33 2.96
C PHE A 99 5.51 8.43 2.21
N GLY A 100 5.70 9.57 2.88
CA GLY A 100 6.52 10.70 2.41
C GLY A 100 7.86 10.80 3.14
N ALA A 101 8.85 11.43 2.50
CA ALA A 101 10.18 11.66 3.06
C ALA A 101 10.29 13.05 3.72
N VAL A 102 10.82 13.14 4.94
CA VAL A 102 11.08 14.42 5.62
C VAL A 102 12.40 15.05 5.18
N LYS A 103 13.47 14.24 5.07
CA LYS A 103 14.80 14.67 4.58
C LYS A 103 15.36 13.64 3.60
N LYS A 104 15.75 12.47 4.11
CA LYS A 104 16.23 11.34 3.31
C LYS A 104 15.07 10.35 3.09
N ALA A 105 14.91 9.89 1.85
CA ALA A 105 13.97 8.83 1.53
C ALA A 105 14.35 7.53 2.27
N SER A 106 13.39 6.88 2.92
CA SER A 106 13.55 5.56 3.54
C SER A 106 13.27 4.40 2.56
N ALA A 107 12.73 4.69 1.37
CA ALA A 107 12.54 3.73 0.28
C ALA A 107 12.64 4.42 -1.10
N PRO A 108 13.07 3.72 -2.17
CA PRO A 108 13.14 4.27 -3.51
C PRO A 108 11.80 4.84 -4.01
N GLY A 109 11.83 6.05 -4.56
CA GLY A 109 10.65 6.72 -5.13
C GLY A 109 9.76 7.45 -4.11
N GLN A 110 10.22 7.70 -2.88
CA GLN A 110 9.50 8.58 -1.96
C GLN A 110 9.61 10.04 -2.41
N ILE A 111 8.46 10.71 -2.46
CA ILE A 111 8.34 12.16 -2.63
C ILE A 111 8.51 12.84 -1.26
N SER A 112 8.89 14.11 -1.25
CA SER A 112 8.88 14.90 -0.02
C SER A 112 7.49 14.88 0.64
N VAL A 113 7.45 14.88 1.98
CA VAL A 113 6.18 14.91 2.72
C VAL A 113 5.35 16.16 2.40
N ALA A 114 6.01 17.27 2.07
CA ALA A 114 5.35 18.51 1.70
C ALA A 114 4.60 18.38 0.37
N ASP A 115 5.27 17.90 -0.69
CA ASP A 115 4.64 17.75 -2.00
C ASP A 115 3.59 16.64 -1.99
N LEU A 116 3.85 15.54 -1.25
CA LEU A 116 2.87 14.46 -1.07
C LEU A 116 1.57 15.00 -0.49
N ARG A 117 1.65 15.80 0.57
CA ARG A 117 0.48 16.41 1.20
C ARG A 117 -0.26 17.32 0.22
N THR A 118 0.44 18.14 -0.54
CA THR A 118 -0.17 19.02 -1.56
C THR A 118 -1.00 18.21 -2.57
N VAL A 119 -0.44 17.12 -3.10
CA VAL A 119 -1.16 16.29 -4.08
C VAL A 119 -2.37 15.60 -3.46
N LEU A 120 -2.25 15.06 -2.24
CA LEU A 120 -3.38 14.45 -1.54
C LEU A 120 -4.50 15.47 -1.30
N THR A 121 -4.18 16.70 -0.91
CA THR A 121 -5.18 17.76 -0.74
C THR A 121 -5.87 18.12 -2.05
N ILE A 122 -5.13 18.21 -3.16
CA ILE A 122 -5.71 18.49 -4.49
C ILE A 122 -6.68 17.38 -4.90
N LEU A 123 -6.29 16.11 -4.74
CA LEU A 123 -7.14 14.97 -5.11
C LEU A 123 -8.39 14.88 -4.24
N HIS A 124 -8.28 15.15 -2.94
CA HIS A 124 -9.40 15.16 -2.01
C HIS A 124 -10.44 16.25 -2.32
N GLN A 125 -9.99 17.38 -2.88
CA GLN A 125 -10.84 18.55 -3.17
C GLN A 125 -11.39 18.57 -4.61
N ALA A 126 -10.99 17.62 -5.45
CA ALA A 126 -11.43 17.52 -6.84
C ALA A 126 -12.84 16.94 -6.95
#